data_AF-A0AA39S7E1-F1
#
_entry.id   AF-A0AA39S7E1-F1
#
_cell.length_a   1.000
_cell.length_b   1.000
_cell.length_c   1.000
_cell.angle_alpha   90.00
_cell.angle_beta   90.00
_cell.angle_gamma   90.00
#
_symmetry.space_group_name_H-M   'P 1'
#
loop_
_entity.id
_entity.type
_entity.pdbx_description
1 polymer ?
#
loop_
_entity_poly.entity_id
_entity_poly.type
_entity_poly.pdbx_seq_one_letter_code
_entity_poly.pdbx_strand_id
1 'polypeptide(L)'
;MATNHQGLQVGLIGNILDIGTVPHRDFYKLRSKYGPVLWLKLGSINTMVIQSAKAATEFFKNQDHIFCDRKSPIVLTAHNYYQGSLAIGRYGVYWRIIRHLCSMELPVSK
;
A
#
# COMPACT_ATOMS: atom_id res chain seq x y z
N MET A 1 6.92 -3.07 -15.69
CA MET A 1 7.56 -4.38 -15.46
C MET A 1 8.26 -4.34 -14.11
N ALA A 2 7.64 -4.93 -13.08
CA ALA A 2 8.29 -5.07 -11.78
C ALA A 2 9.38 -6.14 -11.90
N THR A 3 10.61 -5.78 -11.59
CA THR A 3 11.77 -6.66 -11.66
C THR A 3 11.71 -7.64 -10.48
N ASN A 4 11.36 -8.89 -10.77
CA ASN A 4 11.28 -9.96 -9.78
C ASN A 4 12.70 -10.49 -9.56
N HIS A 5 13.41 -9.96 -8.56
CA HIS A 5 14.78 -10.40 -8.28
C HIS A 5 14.85 -11.10 -6.93
N GLN A 6 15.19 -12.40 -7.00
CA GLN A 6 15.45 -13.30 -5.89
C GLN A 6 16.71 -12.88 -5.12
N GLY A 7 16.61 -11.83 -4.30
CA GLY A 7 17.50 -11.66 -3.15
C GLY A 7 17.02 -12.61 -2.06
N LEU A 8 17.85 -13.61 -1.73
CA LEU A 8 17.71 -14.59 -0.64
C LEU A 8 16.29 -14.69 -0.05
N GLN A 9 15.38 -15.39 -0.73
CA GLN A 9 14.03 -15.62 -0.23
C GLN A 9 14.07 -16.67 0.90
N VAL A 10 14.46 -16.24 2.11
CA VAL A 10 14.64 -17.12 3.26
C VAL A 10 13.27 -17.52 3.82
N GLY A 11 12.69 -18.58 3.27
CA GLY A 11 11.50 -19.26 3.81
C GLY A 11 10.30 -18.35 4.09
N LEU A 12 9.57 -18.64 5.18
CA LEU A 12 8.33 -17.96 5.60
C LEU A 12 8.51 -16.46 5.86
N ILE A 13 9.74 -16.00 6.11
CA ILE A 13 10.06 -14.63 6.56
C ILE A 13 10.23 -13.68 5.35
N GLY A 14 10.73 -14.17 4.23
CA GLY A 14 10.96 -13.35 3.03
C GLY A 14 11.94 -12.21 3.28
N ASN A 15 11.61 -10.99 2.81
CA ASN A 15 12.43 -9.78 2.89
C ASN A 15 12.27 -8.98 4.19
N ILE A 16 11.59 -9.51 5.22
CA ILE A 16 11.45 -8.79 6.50
C ILE A 16 12.83 -8.48 7.11
N LEU A 17 13.80 -9.39 6.96
CA LEU A 17 15.14 -9.24 7.53
C LEU A 17 15.98 -8.16 6.81
N ASP A 18 15.59 -7.80 5.58
CA ASP A 18 16.25 -6.73 4.82
C ASP A 18 15.81 -5.34 5.27
N ILE A 19 14.83 -5.25 6.18
CA ILE A 19 14.14 -4.01 6.57
C ILE A 19 14.38 -3.78 8.06
N GLY A 20 15.07 -2.70 8.40
CA GLY A 20 15.39 -2.34 9.78
C GLY A 20 14.27 -1.56 10.47
N THR A 21 14.67 -0.82 11.50
CA THR A 21 13.76 0.00 12.32
C THR A 21 13.14 1.18 11.56
N VAL A 22 13.73 1.59 10.43
CA VAL A 22 13.28 2.73 9.63
C VAL A 22 12.93 2.27 8.21
N PRO A 23 11.79 1.57 8.03
CA PRO A 23 11.50 0.80 6.82
C PRO A 23 11.47 1.65 5.54
N HIS A 24 10.96 2.88 5.60
CA HIS A 24 10.89 3.76 4.44
C HIS A 24 12.28 4.16 3.89
N ARG A 25 13.29 4.30 4.77
CA ARG A 25 14.68 4.58 4.35
C ARG A 25 15.31 3.34 3.74
N ASP A 26 15.09 2.18 4.33
CA ASP A 26 15.65 0.94 3.82
C ASP A 26 15.05 0.57 2.46
N PHE A 27 13.74 0.74 2.29
CA PHE A 27 13.11 0.63 0.96
C PHE A 27 13.77 1.57 -0.05
N TYR A 28 14.01 2.84 0.31
CA TYR A 28 14.65 3.79 -0.60
C TYR A 28 16.07 3.34 -0.99
N LYS A 29 16.84 2.74 -0.07
CA LYS A 29 18.15 2.17 -0.39
C LYS A 29 18.07 1.01 -1.38
N LEU A 30 17.03 0.17 -1.28
CA LEU A 30 16.81 -0.95 -2.21
C LEU A 30 16.56 -0.47 -3.66
N ARG A 31 16.13 0.78 -3.85
CA ARG A 31 15.90 1.39 -5.17
C ARG A 31 17.11 1.29 -6.09
N SER A 32 18.30 1.55 -5.57
CA SER A 32 19.53 1.58 -6.39
C SER A 32 19.86 0.21 -6.99
N LYS A 33 19.50 -0.86 -6.27
CA LYS A 33 19.76 -2.24 -6.67
C LYS A 33 18.67 -2.81 -7.57
N TYR A 34 17.41 -2.54 -7.28
CA TYR A 34 16.27 -3.21 -7.93
C TYR A 34 15.45 -2.32 -8.87
N GLY A 35 15.69 -1.01 -8.84
CA GLY A 35 14.96 -0.02 -9.63
C GLY A 35 13.79 0.61 -8.87
N PRO A 36 12.99 1.45 -9.54
CA PRO A 36 11.96 2.28 -8.91
C PRO A 36 10.65 1.54 -8.57
N VAL A 37 10.51 0.27 -8.93
CA VAL A 37 9.35 -0.57 -8.61
C VAL A 37 9.88 -1.92 -8.13
N LEU A 38 9.77 -2.16 -6.82
CA LEU A 38 10.26 -3.36 -6.16
C LEU A 38 9.09 -4.28 -5.81
N TRP A 39 9.30 -5.59 -5.96
CA TRP A 39 8.42 -6.61 -5.41
C TRP A 39 9.10 -7.27 -4.20
N LEU A 40 8.48 -7.15 -3.03
CA LEU A 40 9.00 -7.66 -1.76
C LEU A 40 8.00 -8.65 -1.16
N LYS A 41 8.52 -9.62 -0.41
CA LYS A 41 7.70 -10.54 0.38
C LYS A 41 7.90 -10.26 1.87
N LEU A 42 6.95 -9.58 2.51
CA LEU A 42 6.97 -9.30 3.94
C LEU A 42 6.29 -10.44 4.69
N GLY A 43 7.05 -11.48 5.03
CA GLY A 43 6.50 -12.70 5.62
C GLY A 43 5.63 -13.44 4.60
N SER A 44 4.33 -13.56 4.88
CA SER A 44 3.34 -14.10 3.94
C SER A 44 2.69 -13.06 3.02
N ILE A 45 3.07 -11.77 3.14
CA ILE A 45 2.42 -10.67 2.42
C ILE A 45 3.28 -10.19 1.26
N ASN A 46 2.79 -10.39 0.03
CA ASN A 46 3.38 -9.76 -1.15
C ASN A 46 3.13 -8.25 -1.12
N THR A 47 4.20 -7.48 -1.28
CA THR A 47 4.19 -6.02 -1.17
C THR A 47 4.93 -5.43 -2.35
N MET A 48 4.23 -4.61 -3.15
CA MET A 48 4.88 -3.79 -4.17
C MET A 48 5.22 -2.42 -3.58
N VAL A 49 6.46 -1.99 -3.77
CA VAL A 49 6.90 -0.67 -3.33
C VAL A 49 7.16 0.20 -4.56
N ILE A 50 6.48 1.34 -4.62
CA ILE A 50 6.51 2.28 -5.75
C ILE A 50 7.33 3.50 -5.36
N GLN A 51 8.40 3.80 -6.10
CA GLN A 51 9.40 4.82 -5.76
C GLN A 51 9.68 5.79 -6.90
N SER A 52 8.74 5.95 -7.84
CA SER A 52 8.80 6.97 -8.88
C SER A 52 7.43 7.58 -9.15
N ALA A 53 7.41 8.87 -9.51
CA ALA A 53 6.19 9.57 -9.88
C ALA A 53 5.51 8.93 -11.10
N LYS A 54 6.30 8.53 -12.12
CA LYS A 54 5.77 7.85 -13.31
C LYS A 54 5.02 6.57 -12.95
N ALA A 55 5.59 5.72 -12.12
CA ALA A 55 4.91 4.51 -11.67
C ALA A 55 3.72 4.85 -10.75
N ALA A 56 3.85 5.81 -9.83
CA ALA A 56 2.73 6.21 -8.98
C ALA A 56 1.50 6.69 -9.79
N THR A 57 1.72 7.47 -10.84
CA THR A 57 0.65 7.91 -11.75
C THR A 57 -0.03 6.73 -12.44
N GLU A 58 0.74 5.74 -12.89
CA GLU A 58 0.16 4.56 -13.53
C GLU A 58 -0.76 3.80 -12.59
N PHE A 59 -0.35 3.58 -11.34
CA PHE A 59 -1.12 2.80 -10.37
C PHE A 59 -2.29 3.58 -9.76
N PHE A 60 -2.08 4.84 -9.38
CA PHE A 60 -3.03 5.61 -8.58
C PHE A 60 -3.90 6.58 -9.39
N LYS A 61 -3.63 6.76 -10.69
CA LYS A 61 -4.44 7.59 -11.58
C LYS A 61 -4.97 6.79 -12.77
N ASN A 62 -4.10 6.08 -13.49
CA ASN A 62 -4.52 5.36 -14.70
C ASN A 62 -5.20 4.02 -14.38
N GLN A 63 -4.79 3.36 -13.29
CA GLN A 63 -5.33 2.08 -12.81
C GLN A 63 -5.94 2.18 -11.41
N ASP A 64 -6.40 3.36 -11.03
CA ASP A 64 -6.92 3.65 -9.68
C ASP A 64 -8.00 2.67 -9.23
N HIS A 65 -8.92 2.27 -10.12
CA HIS A 65 -9.98 1.31 -9.84
C HIS A 65 -9.48 -0.09 -9.45
N ILE A 66 -8.32 -0.52 -9.98
CA ILE A 66 -7.71 -1.84 -9.65
C ILE A 66 -7.04 -1.75 -8.27
N PHE A 67 -6.43 -0.61 -7.95
CA PHE A 67 -5.64 -0.39 -6.73
C PHE A 67 -6.39 0.40 -5.64
N CYS A 68 -7.71 0.57 -5.78
CA CYS A 68 -8.50 1.36 -4.83
C CYS A 68 -8.78 0.64 -3.51
N ASP A 69 -8.76 -0.71 -3.50
CA ASP A 69 -9.02 -1.50 -2.29
C ASP A 69 -7.78 -1.57 -1.39
N ARG A 70 -8.02 -1.69 -0.07
CA ARG A 70 -6.95 -1.66 0.94
C ARG A 70 -6.94 -2.96 1.73
N LYS A 71 -5.75 -3.51 1.94
CA LYS A 71 -5.55 -4.62 2.88
C LYS A 71 -5.60 -4.07 4.31
N SER A 72 -6.65 -4.40 5.04
CA SER A 72 -6.78 -4.00 6.45
C SER A 72 -5.83 -4.79 7.34
N PRO A 73 -4.96 -4.14 8.13
CA PRO A 73 -4.21 -4.79 9.20
C PRO A 73 -5.15 -5.46 10.22
N ILE A 74 -4.74 -6.59 10.80
CA ILE A 74 -5.58 -7.34 11.75
C ILE A 74 -5.98 -6.51 12.97
N VAL A 75 -5.14 -5.57 13.41
CA VAL A 75 -5.49 -4.67 14.53
C VAL A 75 -6.73 -3.82 14.23
N LEU A 76 -6.97 -3.51 12.95
CA LEU A 76 -8.10 -2.69 12.52
C LEU A 76 -9.35 -3.52 12.20
N THR A 77 -9.31 -4.84 12.40
CA THR A 77 -10.51 -5.70 12.32
C THR A 77 -11.23 -5.83 13.65
N ALA A 78 -10.62 -5.37 14.75
CA ALA A 78 -11.28 -5.30 16.05
C ALA A 78 -12.59 -4.50 15.93
N HIS A 79 -13.68 -5.06 16.46
CA HIS A 79 -15.03 -4.49 16.38
C HIS A 79 -15.47 -4.08 14.96
N ASN A 80 -14.94 -4.74 13.92
CA ASN A 80 -15.21 -4.40 12.52
C ASN A 80 -14.84 -2.95 12.14
N TYR A 81 -13.85 -2.35 12.82
CA TYR A 81 -13.49 -0.93 12.63
C TYR A 81 -13.21 -0.57 11.15
N TYR A 82 -12.54 -1.46 10.42
CA TYR A 82 -12.29 -1.27 8.98
C TYR A 82 -13.56 -1.06 8.14
N GLN A 83 -14.72 -1.60 8.52
CA GLN A 83 -15.95 -1.47 7.73
C GLN A 83 -16.51 -0.04 7.78
N GLY A 84 -16.37 0.64 8.92
CA GLY A 84 -16.86 2.01 9.13
C GLY A 84 -15.85 3.10 8.78
N SER A 85 -14.58 2.75 8.59
CA SER A 85 -13.50 3.73 8.45
C SER A 85 -13.33 4.24 7.01
N LEU A 86 -13.26 5.56 6.84
CA LEU A 86 -12.96 6.18 5.56
C LEU A 86 -11.51 5.94 5.09
N ALA A 87 -10.56 5.82 6.02
CA ALA A 87 -9.13 5.74 5.70
C ALA A 87 -8.65 4.34 5.28
N ILE A 88 -9.22 3.30 5.89
CA ILE A 88 -8.79 1.90 5.73
C ILE A 88 -9.91 0.98 5.24
N GLY A 89 -11.12 1.53 5.05
CA GLY A 89 -12.27 0.77 4.58
C GLY A 89 -12.09 0.27 3.17
N ARG A 90 -12.76 -0.85 2.90
CA ARG A 90 -12.73 -1.48 1.59
C ARG A 90 -13.52 -0.65 0.60
N TYR A 91 -13.03 -0.58 -0.63
CA TYR A 91 -13.74 0.14 -1.68
C TYR A 91 -15.10 -0.52 -1.95
N GLY A 92 -16.16 0.28 -1.94
CA GLY A 92 -17.52 -0.21 -2.10
C GLY A 92 -18.56 0.90 -2.06
N VAL A 93 -19.84 0.55 -2.21
CA VAL A 93 -20.95 1.52 -2.21
C VAL A 93 -20.96 2.34 -0.93
N TYR A 94 -20.89 1.68 0.23
CA TYR A 94 -20.87 2.34 1.54
C TYR A 94 -19.74 3.37 1.65
N TRP A 95 -18.51 2.97 1.32
CA TRP A 95 -17.36 3.85 1.41
C TRP A 95 -17.45 5.06 0.46
N ARG A 96 -18.03 4.88 -0.74
CA ARG A 96 -18.28 5.99 -1.67
C ARG A 96 -19.28 7.01 -1.10
N ILE A 97 -20.32 6.54 -0.41
CA ILE A 97 -21.29 7.40 0.27
C ILE A 97 -20.62 8.20 1.39
N ILE A 98 -19.88 7.53 2.28
CA ILE A 98 -19.18 8.19 3.38
C ILE A 98 -18.16 9.20 2.86
N ARG A 99 -17.38 8.86 1.82
CA ARG A 99 -16.47 9.81 1.19
C ARG A 99 -17.21 11.02 0.64
N HIS A 100 -18.30 10.80 -0.09
CA HIS A 100 -19.06 11.90 -0.68
C HIS A 100 -19.58 12.85 0.41
N LEU A 101 -20.14 12.29 1.48
CA LEU A 101 -20.58 13.04 2.65
C LEU A 101 -19.42 13.85 3.27
N CYS A 102 -18.27 13.22 3.54
CA CYS A 102 -17.11 13.93 4.08
C CYS A 102 -16.61 15.04 3.15
N SER A 103 -16.58 14.82 1.83
CA SER A 103 -16.17 15.85 0.88
C SER A 103 -17.13 17.04 0.83
N MET A 104 -18.41 16.85 1.13
CA MET A 104 -19.41 17.92 1.17
C MET A 104 -19.39 18.66 2.51
N GLU A 105 -19.34 17.92 3.62
CA GLU A 105 -19.54 18.46 4.97
C GLU A 105 -18.24 18.86 5.67
N LEU A 106 -17.09 18.34 5.23
CA LEU A 106 -15.77 18.70 5.76
C LEU A 106 -14.92 19.45 4.72
N PRO A 107 -15.37 20.62 4.23
CA PRO A 107 -14.50 21.45 3.43
C PRO A 107 -13.33 21.90 4.29
N VAL A 108 -12.11 21.56 3.89
CA VAL A 108 -10.93 22.31 4.33
C VAL A 108 -11.11 23.71 3.75
N SER A 109 -11.42 24.71 4.58
CA SER A 109 -11.44 26.10 4.16
C SER A 109 -10.09 26.43 3.51
N LYS A 110 -10.13 26.99 2.31
CA LYS A 110 -8.92 27.48 1.63
C LYS A 110 -8.29 28.62 2.39
#